data_AF-A0A4U2Y3G5-F1
#
_entry.id   AF-A0A4U2Y3G5-F1
#
_cell.length_a   1.000
_cell.length_b   1.000
_cell.length_c   1.000
_cell.angle_alpha   90.00
_cell.angle_beta   90.00
_cell.angle_gamma   90.00
#
_symmetry.space_group_name_H-M   'P 1'
#
loop_
_entity.id
_entity.type
_entity.pdbx_description
1 polymer ?
#
loop_
_entity_poly.entity_id
_entity_poly.type
_entity_poly.pdbx_seq_one_letter_code
_entity_poly.pdbx_strand_id
1 'polypeptide(L)'
;MNHSKRAIWLAVNSGHGDRLVEITQEHTRLARELIIDRYRLSEEEVEIYKARIEQLRRERESILKLFQEGGNEDGQQKNSLPKSIDHRYERPEYGCK
;
A
#
# COMPACT_ATOMS: atom_id res chain seq x y z
N MET A 1 1.49 -9.63 9.61
CA MET A 1 0.10 -10.17 9.58
C MET A 1 -0.52 -9.85 8.23
N ASN A 2 -1.36 -10.73 7.68
CA ASN A 2 -2.07 -10.43 6.43
C ASN A 2 -3.36 -9.66 6.75
N HIS A 3 -3.50 -8.46 6.20
CA HIS A 3 -4.73 -7.67 6.32
C HIS A 3 -5.80 -8.22 5.39
N SER A 4 -7.07 -8.16 5.80
CA SER A 4 -8.16 -8.59 4.93
C SER A 4 -8.26 -7.66 3.71
N LYS A 5 -8.62 -8.19 2.54
CA LYS A 5 -8.82 -7.35 1.33
C LYS A 5 -9.83 -6.23 1.58
N ARG A 6 -10.84 -6.49 2.42
CA ARG A 6 -11.83 -5.51 2.86
C ARG A 6 -11.19 -4.38 3.69
N ALA A 7 -10.34 -4.70 4.65
CA ALA A 7 -9.66 -3.69 5.48
C ALA A 7 -8.78 -2.77 4.63
N ILE A 8 -8.05 -3.35 3.67
CA ILE A 8 -7.24 -2.58 2.71
C ILE A 8 -8.13 -1.67 1.87
N TRP A 9 -9.22 -2.20 1.32
CA TRP A 9 -10.16 -1.40 0.52
C TRP A 9 -10.78 -0.25 1.32
N LEU A 10 -11.21 -0.49 2.56
CA LEU A 10 -11.76 0.56 3.42
C LEU A 10 -10.72 1.62 3.76
N ALA A 11 -9.50 1.22 4.10
CA ALA A 11 -8.42 2.16 4.41
C ALA A 11 -8.09 3.06 3.22
N VAL A 12 -8.01 2.50 2.01
CA VAL A 12 -7.71 3.25 0.78
C VAL A 12 -8.84 4.23 0.41
N ASN A 13 -10.11 3.85 0.62
CA ASN A 13 -11.25 4.72 0.34
C ASN A 13 -11.63 5.63 1.51
N SER A 14 -10.86 5.62 2.58
CA SER A 14 -10.99 6.55 3.70
C SER A 14 -10.09 7.77 3.51
N GLY A 15 -10.10 8.71 4.46
CA GLY A 15 -9.14 9.82 4.50
C GLY A 15 -7.67 9.40 4.67
N HIS A 16 -7.37 8.11 4.87
CA HIS A 16 -6.00 7.60 4.97
C HIS A 16 -5.39 7.14 3.63
N GLY A 17 -6.15 7.17 2.53
CA GLY A 17 -5.68 6.73 1.21
C GLY A 17 -4.41 7.45 0.75
N ASP A 18 -4.42 8.79 0.78
CA ASP A 18 -3.27 9.60 0.38
C ASP A 18 -2.03 9.29 1.24
N ARG A 19 -2.23 9.13 2.56
CA ARG A 19 -1.14 8.81 3.48
C ARG A 19 -0.53 7.44 3.19
N LEU A 20 -1.34 6.44 2.84
CA LEU A 20 -0.85 5.11 2.45
C LEU A 20 -0.01 5.17 1.16
N VAL A 21 -0.35 6.06 0.22
CA VAL A 21 0.43 6.30 -0.99
C VAL A 21 1.78 6.94 -0.65
N GLU A 22 1.78 8.00 0.17
CA GLU A 22 3.02 8.66 0.62
C GLU A 22 3.98 7.68 1.29
N ILE A 23 3.47 6.86 2.21
CA ILE A 23 4.25 5.82 2.89
C ILE A 23 4.89 4.86 1.88
N THR A 24 4.13 4.44 0.86
CA THR A 24 4.61 3.51 -0.16
C THR A 24 5.68 4.13 -1.04
N GLN A 25 5.52 5.40 -1.41
CA GLN A 25 6.50 6.15 -2.19
C GLN A 25 7.81 6.33 -1.41
N GLU A 26 7.74 6.78 -0.16
CA GLU A 26 8.92 6.98 0.69
C GLU A 26 9.64 5.65 0.95
N HIS A 27 8.90 4.60 1.29
CA HIS A 27 9.47 3.26 1.48
C HIS A 27 10.19 2.77 0.22
N THR A 28 9.57 2.95 -0.96
CA THR A 28 10.18 2.54 -2.23
C THR A 28 11.43 3.36 -2.55
N ARG A 29 11.43 4.66 -2.26
CA ARG A 29 12.60 5.53 -2.46
C ARG A 29 13.77 5.06 -1.60
N LEU A 30 13.57 4.91 -0.30
CA LEU A 30 14.62 4.48 0.64
C LEU A 30 15.14 3.06 0.31
N ALA A 31 14.24 2.15 -0.07
CA ALA A 31 14.65 0.81 -0.48
C ALA A 31 15.50 0.82 -1.76
N ARG A 32 15.17 1.69 -2.72
CA ARG A 32 15.99 1.87 -3.94
C ARG A 32 17.35 2.46 -3.63
N GLU A 33 17.42 3.50 -2.80
CA GLU A 33 18.68 4.13 -2.37
C GLU A 33 19.58 3.11 -1.65
N LEU A 34 19.02 2.28 -0.77
CA LEU A 34 19.76 1.19 -0.10
C LEU A 34 20.30 0.11 -1.05
N ILE A 35 19.67 -0.09 -2.22
CA ILE A 35 20.10 -1.09 -3.21
C ILE A 35 21.14 -0.48 -4.17
N ILE A 36 20.87 0.72 -4.68
CA ILE A 36 21.66 1.36 -5.74
C ILE A 36 22.87 2.10 -5.17
N ASP A 37 22.67 2.91 -4.14
CA ASP A 37 23.68 3.82 -3.60
C ASP A 37 24.37 3.27 -2.34
N ARG A 38 24.22 1.97 -2.06
CA ARG A 38 24.77 1.34 -0.85
C ARG A 38 26.25 1.64 -0.60
N TYR A 39 27.05 1.70 -1.66
CA TYR A 39 28.49 1.95 -1.56
C TYR A 39 28.85 3.41 -1.26
N ARG A 40 27.89 4.32 -1.38
CA ARG A 40 28.04 5.76 -1.10
C ARG A 40 27.53 6.15 0.28
N LEU A 41 26.74 5.28 0.90
CA LEU A 41 26.17 5.50 2.24
C LEU A 41 27.14 5.00 3.30
N SER A 42 27.26 5.76 4.38
CA SER A 42 27.89 5.30 5.62
C SER A 42 27.03 4.23 6.31
N GLU A 43 27.64 3.46 7.21
CA GLU A 43 26.89 2.48 8.02
C GLU A 43 25.80 3.14 8.88
N GLU A 44 26.05 4.36 9.35
CA GLU A 44 25.07 5.15 10.12
C GLU A 44 23.86 5.52 9.25
N GLU A 45 24.08 6.04 8.03
CA GLU A 45 23.00 6.38 7.10
C GLU A 45 22.17 5.16 6.70
N VAL A 46 22.84 4.02 6.47
CA VAL A 46 22.15 2.75 6.20
C VAL A 46 21.23 2.37 7.35
N GLU A 47 21.66 2.55 8.59
CA GLU A 47 20.86 2.22 9.76
C GLU A 47 19.69 3.19 9.96
N ILE A 48 19.91 4.49 9.70
CA ILE A 48 18.85 5.50 9.66
C ILE A 48 17.78 5.13 8.63
N TYR A 49 18.18 4.72 7.43
CA TYR A 49 17.24 4.37 6.36
C TYR A 49 16.43 3.12 6.71
N LYS A 50 17.06 2.10 7.30
CA LYS A 50 16.35 0.92 7.79
C LYS A 50 15.36 1.28 8.90
N ALA A 51 15.78 2.09 9.87
CA ALA A 51 14.92 2.53 10.96
C ALA A 51 13.70 3.31 10.43
N ARG A 52 13.91 4.16 9.42
CA ARG A 52 12.82 4.89 8.76
C ARG A 52 11.87 3.97 7.99
N ILE A 53 12.40 2.99 7.24
CA ILE A 53 11.61 1.95 6.57
C ILE A 53 10.74 1.19 7.58
N GLU A 54 11.30 0.83 8.73
CA GLU A 54 10.57 0.13 9.79
C GLU A 54 9.47 1.00 10.41
N GLN A 55 9.75 2.29 10.64
CA GLN A 55 8.73 3.24 11.08
C GLN A 55 7.57 3.33 10.09
N LEU A 56 7.86 3.45 8.79
CA LEU A 56 6.86 3.49 7.72
C LEU A 56 6.00 2.21 7.67
N ARG A 57 6.61 1.04 7.94
CA ARG A 57 5.87 -0.23 8.03
C ARG A 57 4.91 -0.24 9.22
N ARG A 58 5.36 0.21 10.39
CA ARG A 58 4.51 0.30 11.59
C ARG A 58 3.37 1.28 11.41
N GLU A 59 3.61 2.41 10.74
CA GLU A 59 2.57 3.39 10.43
C GLU A 59 1.51 2.82 9.46
N ARG A 60 1.94 2.11 8.41
CA ARG A 60 1.02 1.40 7.53
C ARG A 60 0.19 0.37 8.31
N GLU A 61 0.84 -0.41 9.17
CA GLU A 61 0.17 -1.43 9.97
C GLU A 61 -0.82 -0.84 10.96
N SER A 62 -0.50 0.28 11.60
CA SER A 62 -1.43 0.96 12.51
C SER A 62 -2.68 1.46 11.78
N ILE A 63 -2.51 2.07 10.60
CA ILE A 63 -3.63 2.49 9.74
C ILE A 63 -4.50 1.27 9.39
N LEU A 64 -3.89 0.21 8.85
CA LEU A 64 -4.64 -0.97 8.42
C LEU A 64 -5.33 -1.70 9.58
N LYS A 65 -4.77 -1.63 10.80
CA LYS A 65 -5.37 -2.21 11.99
C LYS A 65 -6.71 -1.55 12.36
N LEU A 66 -6.84 -0.23 12.18
CA LEU A 66 -8.09 0.49 12.42
C LEU A 66 -9.26 -0.12 11.62
N PHE A 67 -8.98 -0.56 10.39
CA PHE A 67 -9.98 -1.14 9.48
C PHE A 67 -10.08 -2.67 9.55
N GLN A 68 -9.21 -3.31 10.34
CA GLN A 68 -9.26 -4.75 10.60
C GLN A 68 -10.28 -5.07 11.70
N GLU A 69 -10.38 -4.19 12.70
CA GLU A 69 -11.21 -4.37 13.90
C GLU A 69 -12.59 -3.68 13.75
N GLY A 70 -12.74 -2.71 12.85
CA GLY A 70 -13.98 -1.97 12.55
C GLY A 70 -14.98 -2.67 11.61
N GLY A 71 -15.09 -4.00 11.69
CA GLY A 71 -16.16 -4.75 11.02
C GLY A 71 -17.55 -4.52 11.62
N ASN A 72 -17.65 -3.81 12.75
CA ASN A 72 -18.88 -3.44 13.41
C ASN A 72 -18.91 -1.91 13.56
N GLU A 73 -19.97 -1.32 13.02
CA GLU A 73 -20.54 -0.01 13.39
C GLU A 73 -19.88 1.23 12.74
N ASP A 74 -20.60 1.68 11.70
CA ASP A 74 -20.90 3.08 11.39
C ASP A 74 -19.89 3.91 10.58
N GLY A 75 -20.10 3.83 9.26
CA GLY A 75 -19.61 4.78 8.27
C GLY A 75 -20.35 4.61 6.93
N GLN A 76 -21.68 4.57 6.96
CA GLN A 76 -22.49 4.68 5.75
C GLN A 76 -22.25 6.04 5.07
N GLN A 77 -21.35 6.08 4.09
CA GLN A 77 -21.55 6.91 2.91
C GLN A 77 -21.75 5.97 1.71
N LYS A 78 -23.03 5.80 1.40
CA LYS A 78 -23.56 5.08 0.25
C LYS A 78 -23.08 5.79 -1.02
N ASN A 79 -22.02 5.30 -1.63
CA ASN A 79 -21.78 5.54 -3.04
C ASN A 79 -22.18 4.28 -3.80
N SER A 80 -23.36 4.37 -4.41
CA SER A 80 -23.98 3.41 -5.30
C SER A 80 -22.95 2.81 -6.26
N LEU A 81 -22.80 1.47 -6.24
CA LEU A 81 -22.09 0.77 -7.30
C LEU A 81 -22.75 1.09 -8.65
N PRO A 82 -22.01 1.55 -9.67
CA PRO A 82 -22.49 1.42 -11.03
C PRO A 82 -22.55 -0.08 -11.35
N LYS A 83 -23.74 -0.53 -11.74
CA LYS A 83 -23.98 -1.88 -12.24
C LYS A 83 -23.08 -2.13 -13.47
N SER A 84 -22.38 -3.27 -13.42
CA SER A 84 -22.02 -4.13 -14.57
C SER A 84 -21.58 -3.43 -15.86
N ILE A 85 -20.27 -3.52 -16.16
CA ILE A 85 -19.83 -3.69 -17.55
C ILE A 85 -18.93 -4.92 -17.58
N ASP A 86 -19.53 -6.04 -17.99
CA ASP A 86 -18.83 -7.21 -18.52
C ASP A 86 -18.07 -6.80 -19.78
N HIS A 87 -16.78 -6.47 -19.66
CA HIS A 87 -15.85 -6.47 -20.79
C HIS A 87 -14.64 -7.34 -20.44
N ARG A 88 -14.86 -8.65 -20.61
CA ARG A 88 -14.02 -9.54 -21.42
C ARG A 88 -12.68 -8.88 -21.84
N TYR A 89 -11.65 -9.01 -21.01
CA TYR A 89 -10.28 -8.87 -21.49
C TYR A 89 -9.98 -10.11 -22.33
N GLU A 90 -10.18 -10.03 -23.64
CA GLU A 90 -9.64 -11.00 -24.58
C GLU A 90 -8.11 -10.91 -24.50
N ARG A 91 -7.50 -12.00 -24.05
CA ARG A 91 -6.06 -12.23 -24.07
C ARG A 91 -5.62 -12.34 -25.53
N PRO A 92 -4.74 -11.46 -26.06
CA PRO A 92 -4.15 -11.69 -27.37
C PRO A 92 -3.17 -12.86 -27.24
N GLU A 93 -3.44 -13.96 -27.94
CA GLU A 93 -2.46 -15.03 -28.11
C GLU A 93 -1.35 -14.53 -29.03
N TYR A 94 -0.15 -14.34 -28.50
CA TYR A 94 1.04 -14.12 -29.30
C TYR A 94 1.38 -15.42 -30.03
N GLY A 95 0.97 -15.51 -31.30
CA GLY A 95 1.41 -16.56 -32.21
C GLY A 95 2.85 -16.32 -32.65
N CYS A 96 3.77 -17.19 -32.23
CA CYS A 96 5.04 -17.40 -32.93
C CYS A 96 4.77 -18.14 -34.24
N LYS A 97 5.16 -17.54 -35.37
CA LYS A 97 5.50 -18.24 -36.61
C LYS A 97 6.85 -17.76 -37.08
#